data_AF-A0A432QUY7-F1
#
_entry.id   AF-A0A432QUY7-F1
#
_cell.length_a   1.000
_cell.length_b   1.000
_cell.length_c   1.000
_cell.angle_alpha   90.00
_cell.angle_beta   90.00
_cell.angle_gamma   90.00
#
_symmetry.space_group_name_H-M   'P 1'
#
loop_
_entity.id
_entity.type
_entity.pdbx_description
1 polymer ?
#
loop_
_entity_poly.entity_id
_entity_poly.type
_entity_poly.pdbx_seq_one_letter_code
_entity_poly.pdbx_strand_id
1 'polypeptide(L)'
;MRTSEIFVLIEELKVFQLNEIVDRLLEEWDFLGRSYVKTKVQSAVYSWLRYGIIVKVNKEPPVFALKDYAENWKDYCSGIKICPVCGTEFLSRRGKQDRYCSRKCYEKAKTRRRKKETRKRVKNYLHSADFTAVNKGKTWTQSDIETLMKLKEEGKNCREIAIELGRTVYSVRWKLQELKGGSHAN
;
A
#
# COMPACT_ATOMS: atom_id res chain seq x y z
N MET A 1 -4.29 36.22 6.77
CA MET A 1 -3.03 35.55 7.12
C MET A 1 -1.88 36.54 7.20
N ARG A 2 -1.45 36.83 8.43
CA ARG A 2 -0.33 37.72 8.76
C ARG A 2 0.97 36.93 8.78
N THR A 3 2.09 37.61 8.52
CA THR A 3 3.42 37.00 8.58
C THR A 3 3.77 36.52 9.99
N SER A 4 3.25 37.17 11.03
CA SER A 4 3.40 36.75 12.42
C SER A 4 2.80 35.36 12.70
N GLU A 5 1.66 35.03 12.10
CA GLU A 5 1.01 33.71 12.28
C GLU A 5 1.89 32.59 11.71
N ILE A 6 2.58 32.85 10.59
CA ILE A 6 3.55 31.93 10.00
C ILE A 6 4.75 31.74 10.93
N PHE A 7 5.21 32.83 11.57
CA PHE A 7 6.37 32.79 12.46
C PHE A 7 6.08 32.01 13.75
N VAL A 8 4.90 32.19 14.35
CA VAL A 8 4.46 31.43 15.52
C VAL A 8 4.52 29.92 15.24
N LEU A 9 4.02 29.47 14.08
CA LEU A 9 4.12 28.07 13.69
C LEU A 9 5.56 27.58 13.49
N ILE A 10 6.46 28.45 13.03
CA ILE A 10 7.88 28.14 12.90
C ILE A 10 8.52 27.97 14.28
N GLU A 11 8.20 28.85 15.23
CA GLU A 11 8.70 28.75 16.61
C GLU A 11 8.23 27.48 17.31
N GLU A 12 6.97 27.09 17.09
CA GLU A 12 6.42 25.83 17.61
C GLU A 12 7.09 24.60 16.99
N LEU A 13 7.24 24.58 15.66
CA LEU A 13 7.78 23.43 14.95
C LEU A 13 9.29 23.29 15.11
N LYS A 14 10.02 24.42 15.19
CA LYS A 14 11.49 24.55 15.25
C LYS A 14 12.22 24.06 14.00
N VAL A 15 11.84 22.88 13.50
CA VAL A 15 12.30 22.22 12.29
C VAL A 15 11.08 21.82 11.47
N PHE A 16 11.02 22.21 10.21
CA PHE A 16 9.79 22.08 9.42
C PHE A 16 10.05 21.95 7.91
N GLN A 17 9.08 21.33 7.23
CA GLN A 17 8.86 21.47 5.80
C GLN A 17 7.81 22.54 5.53
N LEU A 18 7.91 23.21 4.38
CA LEU A 18 6.89 24.19 3.94
C LEU A 18 5.47 23.61 3.95
N ASN A 19 5.32 22.33 3.58
CA ASN A 19 4.01 21.68 3.55
C ASN A 19 3.41 21.51 4.95
N GLU A 20 4.22 21.37 6.01
CA GLU A 20 3.71 21.23 7.38
C GLU A 20 3.08 22.54 7.85
N ILE A 21 3.74 23.68 7.59
CA ILE A 21 3.18 25.01 7.87
C ILE A 21 1.92 25.24 7.04
N VAL A 22 1.96 24.91 5.75
CA VAL A 22 0.79 25.07 4.86
C VAL A 22 -0.38 24.21 5.30
N ASP A 23 -0.13 22.96 5.71
CA ASP A 23 -1.18 22.05 6.17
C ASP A 23 -1.83 22.57 7.45
N ARG A 24 -1.06 23.07 8.42
CA ARG A 24 -1.60 23.68 9.65
C ARG A 24 -2.40 24.96 9.38
N LEU A 25 -1.86 25.87 8.56
CA LEU A 25 -2.56 27.11 8.21
C LEU A 25 -3.85 26.85 7.44
N LEU A 26 -3.92 25.77 6.65
CA LEU A 26 -5.16 25.40 5.97
C LEU A 26 -6.24 24.85 6.88
N GLU A 27 -5.93 24.43 8.11
CA GLU A 27 -6.96 24.05 9.09
C GLU A 27 -7.78 25.26 9.54
N GLU A 28 -7.18 26.46 9.53
CA GLU A 28 -7.84 27.71 9.91
C GLU A 28 -8.23 28.60 8.71
N TRP A 29 -7.49 28.51 7.61
CA TRP A 29 -7.60 29.41 6.45
C TRP A 29 -7.93 28.66 5.14
N ASP A 30 -8.77 27.63 5.22
CA ASP A 30 -9.15 26.80 4.07
C ASP A 30 -9.74 27.61 2.89
N PHE A 31 -10.52 28.66 3.21
CA PHE A 31 -11.20 29.55 2.26
C PHE A 31 -10.25 30.34 1.33
N LEU A 32 -8.98 30.54 1.71
CA LEU A 32 -7.99 31.25 0.88
C LEU A 32 -7.41 30.37 -0.24
N GLY A 33 -7.58 29.05 -0.14
CA GLY A 33 -7.05 28.08 -1.09
C GLY A 33 -5.55 27.78 -0.89
N ARG A 34 -5.19 26.50 -1.06
CA ARG A 34 -3.84 25.96 -0.80
C ARG A 34 -2.72 26.67 -1.57
N SER A 35 -2.94 27.07 -2.81
CA SER A 35 -1.92 27.74 -3.64
C SER A 35 -1.54 29.11 -3.07
N TYR A 36 -2.54 29.88 -2.64
CA TYR A 36 -2.34 31.19 -2.04
C TYR A 36 -1.56 31.08 -0.73
N VAL A 37 -2.01 30.20 0.18
CA VAL A 37 -1.36 29.96 1.48
C VAL A 37 0.10 29.53 1.26
N LYS A 38 0.33 28.57 0.36
CA LYS A 38 1.69 28.10 0.03
C LYS A 38 2.59 29.22 -0.48
N THR A 39 2.09 30.09 -1.35
CA THR A 39 2.86 31.20 -1.90
C THR A 39 3.27 32.18 -0.80
N LYS A 40 2.35 32.51 0.11
CA LYS A 40 2.62 33.40 1.25
C LYS A 40 3.62 32.80 2.23
N VAL A 41 3.47 31.51 2.58
CA VAL A 41 4.43 30.78 3.43
C VAL A 41 5.82 30.77 2.78
N GLN A 42 5.90 30.45 1.48
CA GLN A 42 7.17 30.47 0.75
C GLN A 42 7.84 31.84 0.82
N SER A 43 7.12 32.91 0.47
CA SER A 43 7.69 34.26 0.49
C SER A 43 8.22 34.66 1.87
N ALA A 44 7.49 34.33 2.94
CA ALA A 44 7.92 34.61 4.31
C ALA A 44 9.17 33.82 4.69
N VAL A 45 9.17 32.50 4.47
CA VAL A 45 10.29 31.60 4.77
C VAL A 45 11.55 32.01 4.01
N TYR A 46 11.46 32.27 2.69
CA TYR A 46 12.63 32.69 1.92
C TYR A 46 13.15 34.08 2.32
N SER A 47 12.27 34.98 2.76
CA SER A 47 12.69 36.27 3.35
C SER A 47 13.54 36.02 4.61
N TRP A 48 13.05 35.21 5.55
CA TRP A 48 13.78 34.88 6.78
C TRP A 48 15.05 34.07 6.55
N LEU A 49 15.08 33.22 5.52
CA LEU A 49 16.29 32.52 5.10
C LEU A 49 17.36 33.52 4.63
N ARG A 50 16.96 34.56 3.89
CA ARG A 50 17.87 35.63 3.43
C ARG A 50 18.45 36.43 4.60
N TYR A 51 17.65 36.70 5.63
CA TYR A 51 18.08 37.40 6.84
C TYR A 51 18.81 36.50 7.85
N GLY A 52 18.95 35.21 7.59
CA GLY A 52 19.68 34.27 8.45
C GLY A 52 18.97 33.89 9.75
N ILE A 53 17.66 34.16 9.85
CA ILE A 53 16.83 33.79 11.02
C ILE A 53 16.57 32.27 11.01
N ILE A 54 16.37 31.72 9.82
CA ILE A 54 16.23 30.27 9.58
C ILE A 54 17.33 29.80 8.63
N VAL A 55 17.63 28.51 8.68
CA VAL A 55 18.60 27.86 7.82
C VAL A 55 18.00 26.63 7.13
N LYS A 56 18.51 26.32 5.94
CA LYS A 56 18.10 25.13 5.19
C LYS A 56 19.00 23.95 5.57
N VAL A 57 18.45 22.96 6.28
CA VAL A 57 19.19 21.82 6.83
C VAL A 57 19.15 20.57 5.94
N ASN A 58 18.14 20.46 5.07
CA ASN A 58 18.08 19.39 4.07
C ASN A 58 17.79 19.95 2.66
N LYS A 59 18.44 19.39 1.64
CA LYS A 59 18.30 19.83 0.24
C LYS A 59 17.04 19.29 -0.42
N GLU A 60 16.83 17.97 -0.34
CA GLU A 60 15.70 17.28 -0.96
C GLU A 60 15.18 16.14 -0.06
N PRO A 61 13.92 16.20 0.38
CA PRO A 61 13.01 17.35 0.31
C PRO A 61 13.50 18.52 1.20
N PRO A 62 13.22 19.78 0.84
CA PRO A 62 13.70 20.92 1.60
C PRO A 62 13.15 20.92 3.03
N VAL A 63 14.06 20.98 4.01
CA VAL A 63 13.75 21.15 5.44
C VAL A 63 14.45 22.41 5.93
N PHE A 64 13.74 23.19 6.72
CA PHE A 64 14.20 24.43 7.33
C PHE A 64 14.20 24.28 8.84
N ALA A 65 15.12 24.96 9.49
CA ALA A 65 15.22 24.97 10.94
C ALA A 65 15.51 26.39 11.42
N LEU A 66 15.07 26.71 12.64
CA LEU A 66 15.65 27.80 13.40
C LEU A 66 17.14 27.53 13.65
N LYS A 67 17.95 28.59 13.68
CA LYS A 67 19.41 28.49 13.72
C LYS A 67 19.92 27.60 14.87
N ASP A 68 19.32 27.72 16.04
CA ASP A 68 19.71 26.97 17.24
C ASP A 68 19.41 25.46 17.16
N TYR A 69 18.53 25.06 16.24
CA TYR A 69 18.11 23.67 16.03
C TYR A 69 18.74 23.05 14.77
N ALA A 70 19.63 23.77 14.10
CA ALA A 70 20.18 23.37 12.81
C ALA A 70 21.09 22.13 12.90
N GLU A 71 21.87 21.99 13.96
CA GLU A 71 22.82 20.89 14.14
C GLU A 71 22.09 19.57 14.44
N ASN A 72 21.09 19.60 15.33
CA ASN A 72 20.35 18.42 15.78
C ASN A 72 18.95 18.32 15.14
N TRP A 73 18.78 18.85 13.92
CA TRP A 73 17.47 19.04 13.31
C TRP A 73 16.65 17.74 13.16
N LYS A 74 17.32 16.59 13.03
CA LYS A 74 16.65 15.29 12.88
C LYS A 74 15.84 14.90 14.11
N ASP A 75 16.31 15.28 15.31
CA ASP A 75 15.67 14.92 16.58
C ASP A 75 14.34 15.67 16.78
N TYR A 76 14.22 16.85 16.14
CA TYR A 76 13.03 17.70 16.19
C TYR A 76 12.14 17.56 14.95
N CYS A 77 12.54 16.74 13.97
CA CYS A 77 11.81 16.63 12.71
C CYS A 77 10.63 15.65 12.83
N SER A 78 9.41 16.18 12.97
CA SER A 78 8.16 15.40 12.97
C SER A 78 7.85 14.69 11.64
N GLY A 79 8.49 15.11 10.55
CA GLY A 79 8.22 14.65 9.19
C GLY A 79 8.89 13.32 8.79
N ILE A 80 9.68 12.69 9.68
CA ILE A 80 10.38 11.44 9.37
C ILE A 80 9.40 10.26 9.38
N LYS A 81 9.32 9.56 8.26
CA LYS A 81 8.45 8.40 8.04
C LYS A 81 9.29 7.14 7.81
N ILE A 82 8.76 5.99 8.22
CA ILE A 82 9.37 4.69 7.93
C ILE A 82 8.72 4.07 6.70
N CYS A 83 9.53 3.67 5.72
CA CYS A 83 9.00 3.04 4.51
C CYS A 83 8.51 1.60 4.79
N PRO A 84 7.24 1.24 4.51
CA PRO A 84 6.70 -0.10 4.79
C PRO A 84 7.25 -1.21 3.87
N VAL A 85 8.15 -0.87 2.94
CA VAL A 85 8.71 -1.81 1.96
C VAL A 85 10.14 -2.19 2.27
N CYS A 86 10.94 -1.23 2.76
CA CYS A 86 12.37 -1.41 3.02
C CYS A 86 12.79 -1.03 4.44
N GLY A 87 11.90 -0.46 5.26
CA GLY A 87 12.21 -0.04 6.64
C GLY A 87 13.03 1.24 6.76
N THR A 88 13.49 1.82 5.64
CA THR A 88 14.30 3.04 5.67
C THR A 88 13.46 4.25 6.07
N GLU A 89 14.02 5.07 6.94
CA GLU A 89 13.53 6.41 7.27
C GLU A 89 13.63 7.34 6.06
N PHE A 90 12.59 8.15 5.84
CA PHE A 90 12.57 9.12 4.76
C PHE A 90 11.68 10.30 5.10
N LEU A 91 12.01 11.44 4.49
CA LEU A 91 11.17 12.63 4.52
C LEU A 91 10.23 12.63 3.31
N SER A 92 8.97 12.99 3.52
CA SER A 92 8.03 13.10 2.39
C SER A 92 8.34 14.29 1.49
N ARG A 93 8.15 14.12 0.18
CA ARG A 93 8.21 15.20 -0.82
C ARG A 93 6.88 15.91 -0.98
N ARG A 94 5.77 15.18 -0.82
CA ARG A 94 4.38 15.65 -1.00
C ARG A 94 3.57 15.63 0.30
N GLY A 95 4.23 15.71 1.45
CA GLY A 95 3.61 15.75 2.78
C GLY A 95 2.92 14.44 3.20
N LYS A 96 1.67 14.52 3.66
CA LYS A 96 0.96 13.35 4.19
C LYS A 96 0.79 12.22 3.17
N GLN A 97 0.74 12.53 1.86
CA GLN A 97 0.44 11.58 0.78
C GLN A 97 1.56 10.57 0.50
N ASP A 98 2.85 10.89 0.72
CA ASP A 98 3.90 9.92 0.42
C ASP A 98 3.97 8.86 1.52
N ARG A 99 3.78 7.62 1.09
CA ARG A 99 3.89 6.41 1.92
C ARG A 99 5.20 5.66 1.70
N TYR A 100 5.95 5.96 0.65
CA TYR A 100 7.13 5.21 0.25
C TYR A 100 8.31 6.15 0.05
N CYS A 101 9.51 5.71 0.47
CA CYS A 101 10.74 6.49 0.33
C CYS A 101 11.15 6.72 -1.13
N SER A 102 10.68 5.88 -2.06
CA SER A 102 11.08 5.95 -3.46
C SER A 102 10.01 5.37 -4.39
N ARG A 103 10.12 5.72 -5.67
CA ARG A 103 9.30 5.13 -6.74
C ARG A 103 9.48 3.62 -6.81
N LYS A 104 10.70 3.12 -6.60
CA LYS A 104 11.02 1.69 -6.55
C LYS A 104 10.24 0.97 -5.45
N CYS A 105 10.20 1.53 -4.24
CA CYS A 105 9.41 0.97 -3.14
C CYS A 105 7.90 1.01 -3.44
N TYR A 106 7.40 2.10 -4.02
CA TYR A 106 6.02 2.18 -4.47
C TYR A 106 5.66 1.07 -5.47
N GLU A 107 6.47 0.85 -6.52
CA GLU A 107 6.20 -0.19 -7.52
C GLU A 107 6.29 -1.60 -6.93
N LYS A 108 7.23 -1.85 -5.99
CA LYS A 108 7.32 -3.11 -5.26
C LYS A 108 6.05 -3.37 -4.43
N ALA A 109 5.54 -2.36 -3.74
CA ALA A 109 4.28 -2.46 -2.99
C ALA A 109 3.07 -2.68 -3.91
N LYS A 110 2.98 -1.93 -5.02
CA LYS A 110 1.94 -2.08 -6.04
C LYS A 110 1.94 -3.49 -6.64
N THR A 111 3.11 -4.03 -6.98
CA THR A 111 3.26 -5.39 -7.51
C THR A 111 2.81 -6.44 -6.49
N ARG A 112 3.20 -6.29 -5.21
CA ARG A 112 2.74 -7.19 -4.13
C ARG A 112 1.21 -7.17 -4.00
N ARG A 113 0.59 -5.99 -4.02
CA ARG A 113 -0.88 -5.84 -3.98
C ARG A 113 -1.55 -6.54 -5.16
N ARG A 114 -1.09 -6.29 -6.39
CA ARG A 114 -1.60 -6.95 -7.61
C ARG A 114 -1.50 -8.48 -7.53
N LYS A 115 -0.35 -9.02 -7.10
CA LYS A 115 -0.19 -10.48 -6.92
C LYS A 115 -1.18 -11.04 -5.91
N LYS A 116 -1.40 -10.35 -4.79
CA LYS A 116 -2.39 -10.74 -3.77
C LYS A 116 -3.82 -10.73 -4.35
N GLU A 117 -4.19 -9.69 -5.09
CA GLU A 117 -5.50 -9.59 -5.74
C GLU A 117 -5.70 -10.66 -6.81
N THR A 118 -4.69 -10.96 -7.63
CA THR A 118 -4.74 -12.05 -8.61
C THR A 118 -4.92 -13.40 -7.91
N ARG A 119 -4.17 -13.68 -6.84
CA ARG A 119 -4.36 -14.90 -6.04
C ARG A 119 -5.78 -14.98 -5.47
N LYS A 120 -6.31 -13.87 -4.96
CA LYS A 120 -7.70 -13.79 -4.46
C LYS A 120 -8.71 -14.07 -5.57
N ARG A 121 -8.55 -13.47 -6.76
CA ARG A 121 -9.42 -13.69 -7.92
C ARG A 121 -9.39 -15.14 -8.40
N VAL A 122 -8.20 -15.72 -8.54
CA VAL A 122 -8.03 -17.14 -8.93
C VAL A 122 -8.67 -18.05 -7.89
N LYS A 123 -8.46 -17.79 -6.60
CA LYS A 123 -9.11 -18.54 -5.52
C LYS A 123 -10.65 -18.45 -5.65
N ASN A 124 -11.19 -17.25 -5.79
CA ASN A 124 -12.63 -17.06 -5.93
C ASN A 124 -13.20 -17.74 -7.19
N TYR A 125 -12.49 -17.69 -8.31
CA TYR A 125 -12.88 -18.36 -9.55
C TYR A 125 -12.91 -19.88 -9.38
N LEU A 126 -11.84 -20.46 -8.82
CA LEU A 126 -11.78 -21.91 -8.57
C LEU A 126 -12.90 -22.34 -7.63
N HIS A 127 -13.11 -21.62 -6.53
CA HIS A 127 -14.17 -21.96 -5.57
C HIS A 127 -15.58 -21.53 -6.01
N SER A 128 -15.77 -20.95 -7.19
CA SER A 128 -17.10 -20.51 -7.61
C SER A 128 -18.07 -21.69 -7.80
N ALA A 129 -17.55 -22.87 -8.18
CA ALA A 129 -18.34 -24.09 -8.34
C ALA A 129 -18.77 -24.70 -6.99
N ASP A 130 -18.09 -24.35 -5.90
CA ASP A 130 -18.41 -24.90 -4.57
C ASP A 130 -19.79 -24.43 -4.07
N PHE A 131 -20.26 -23.26 -4.54
CA PHE A 131 -21.58 -22.73 -4.21
C PHE A 131 -22.71 -23.53 -4.88
N THR A 132 -22.46 -24.11 -6.04
CA THR A 132 -23.44 -24.91 -6.81
C THR A 132 -23.32 -26.42 -6.53
N ALA A 133 -22.49 -26.83 -5.58
CA ALA A 133 -22.20 -28.23 -5.32
C ALA A 133 -23.35 -28.95 -4.59
N VAL A 134 -24.12 -29.76 -5.31
CA VAL A 134 -25.23 -30.58 -4.78
C VAL A 134 -24.78 -31.86 -4.05
N ASN A 135 -23.59 -32.36 -4.38
CA ASN A 135 -23.00 -33.59 -3.82
C ASN A 135 -21.94 -33.29 -2.74
N LYS A 136 -22.03 -32.12 -2.10
CA LYS A 136 -21.10 -31.72 -1.03
C LYS A 136 -21.18 -32.71 0.15
N GLY A 137 -20.05 -33.33 0.49
CA GLY A 137 -19.95 -34.28 1.61
C GLY A 137 -20.37 -35.72 1.28
N LYS A 138 -20.88 -36.01 0.06
CA LYS A 138 -21.21 -37.38 -0.35
C LYS A 138 -19.95 -38.20 -0.63
N THR A 139 -20.02 -39.52 -0.40
CA THR A 139 -18.96 -40.47 -0.75
C THR A 139 -18.77 -40.55 -2.26
N TRP A 140 -17.54 -40.82 -2.73
CA TRP A 140 -17.24 -41.00 -4.15
C TRP A 140 -17.69 -42.38 -4.61
N THR A 141 -18.57 -42.43 -5.61
CA THR A 141 -18.99 -43.69 -6.24
C THR A 141 -18.02 -44.08 -7.36
N GLN A 142 -18.07 -45.34 -7.80
CA GLN A 142 -17.24 -45.79 -8.93
C GLN A 142 -17.56 -45.01 -10.22
N SER A 143 -18.84 -44.74 -10.48
CA SER A 143 -19.28 -43.90 -11.61
C SER A 143 -18.76 -42.47 -11.53
N ASP A 144 -18.69 -41.87 -10.32
CA ASP A 144 -18.07 -40.54 -10.14
C ASP A 144 -16.58 -40.56 -10.52
N ILE A 145 -15.86 -41.66 -10.19
CA ILE A 145 -14.44 -41.82 -10.47
C ILE A 145 -14.20 -42.00 -11.97
N GLU A 146 -15.00 -42.82 -12.64
CA GLU A 146 -14.93 -43.00 -14.10
C GLU A 146 -15.16 -41.67 -14.84
N THR A 147 -16.20 -40.95 -14.43
CA THR A 147 -16.52 -39.63 -15.00
C THR A 147 -15.40 -38.63 -14.72
N LEU A 148 -14.84 -38.62 -13.50
CA LEU A 148 -13.70 -37.77 -13.13
C LEU A 148 -12.49 -38.00 -14.04
N MET A 149 -12.13 -39.27 -14.29
CA MET A 149 -10.99 -39.63 -15.13
C MET A 149 -11.22 -39.23 -16.58
N LYS A 150 -12.40 -39.54 -17.13
CA LYS A 150 -12.77 -39.15 -18.50
C LYS A 150 -12.68 -37.63 -18.71
N LEU A 151 -13.31 -36.84 -17.83
CA LEU A 151 -13.26 -35.38 -17.94
C LEU A 151 -11.84 -34.82 -17.79
N LYS A 152 -10.98 -35.53 -17.04
CA LYS A 152 -9.58 -35.13 -16.87
C LYS A 152 -8.75 -35.40 -18.12
N GLU A 153 -9.00 -36.52 -18.80
CA GLU A 153 -8.40 -36.88 -20.09
C GLU A 153 -8.84 -35.91 -21.20
N GLU A 154 -10.08 -35.45 -21.17
CA GLU A 154 -10.61 -34.38 -22.03
C GLU A 154 -9.95 -33.00 -21.79
N GLY A 155 -9.07 -32.89 -20.79
CA GLY A 155 -8.34 -31.66 -20.49
C GLY A 155 -9.12 -30.65 -19.65
N LYS A 156 -10.32 -31.00 -19.16
CA LYS A 156 -11.11 -30.11 -18.30
C LYS A 156 -10.36 -29.76 -17.02
N ASN A 157 -10.56 -28.53 -16.57
CA ASN A 157 -10.00 -28.05 -15.31
C ASN A 157 -10.86 -28.49 -14.11
N CYS A 158 -10.30 -28.45 -12.90
CA CYS A 158 -11.01 -28.97 -11.72
C CYS A 158 -12.32 -28.23 -11.40
N ARG A 159 -12.48 -26.97 -11.86
CA ARG A 159 -13.73 -26.22 -11.70
C ARG A 159 -14.83 -26.77 -12.60
N GLU A 160 -14.52 -27.03 -13.87
CA GLU A 160 -15.47 -27.61 -14.82
C GLU A 160 -15.91 -29.01 -14.37
N ILE A 161 -14.94 -29.84 -13.95
CA ILE A 161 -15.22 -31.17 -13.41
C ILE A 161 -16.12 -31.09 -12.17
N ALA A 162 -15.86 -30.13 -11.28
CA ALA A 162 -16.66 -29.93 -10.07
C ALA A 162 -18.10 -29.52 -10.39
N ILE A 163 -18.30 -28.67 -11.40
CA ILE A 163 -19.64 -28.30 -11.89
C ILE A 163 -20.36 -29.55 -12.41
N GLU A 164 -19.71 -30.34 -13.25
CA GLU A 164 -20.29 -31.54 -13.87
C GLU A 164 -20.70 -32.59 -12.83
N LEU A 165 -19.82 -32.87 -11.86
CA LEU A 165 -20.08 -33.85 -10.80
C LEU A 165 -20.94 -33.30 -9.65
N GLY A 166 -21.27 -32.00 -9.69
CA GLY A 166 -21.95 -31.30 -8.60
C GLY A 166 -21.15 -31.34 -7.28
N ARG A 167 -19.82 -31.41 -7.33
CA ARG A 167 -18.92 -31.50 -6.16
C ARG A 167 -18.15 -30.19 -5.96
N THR A 168 -17.43 -30.06 -4.85
CA THR A 168 -16.54 -28.91 -4.65
C THR A 168 -15.21 -29.13 -5.38
N VAL A 169 -14.59 -28.04 -5.85
CA VAL A 169 -13.28 -28.07 -6.51
C VAL A 169 -12.21 -28.65 -5.60
N TYR A 170 -12.31 -28.41 -4.30
CA TYR A 170 -11.43 -29.01 -3.31
C TYR A 170 -11.57 -30.54 -3.27
N SER A 171 -12.80 -31.06 -3.26
CA SER A 171 -13.07 -32.50 -3.27
C SER A 171 -12.53 -33.18 -4.53
N VAL A 172 -12.77 -32.57 -5.70
CA VAL A 172 -12.25 -33.06 -6.98
C VAL A 172 -10.72 -33.07 -7.00
N ARG A 173 -10.09 -31.98 -6.56
CA ARG A 173 -8.62 -31.85 -6.53
C ARG A 173 -7.99 -32.90 -5.62
N TRP A 174 -8.58 -33.12 -4.45
CA TRP A 174 -8.08 -34.10 -3.48
C TRP A 174 -8.22 -35.53 -4.03
N LYS A 175 -9.36 -35.86 -4.64
CA LYS A 175 -9.57 -37.18 -5.25
C LYS A 175 -8.59 -37.44 -6.40
N LEU A 176 -8.34 -36.47 -7.26
CA LEU A 176 -7.32 -36.58 -8.31
C LEU A 176 -5.91 -36.78 -7.74
N GLN A 177 -5.59 -36.16 -6.59
CA GLN A 177 -4.30 -36.35 -5.94
C GLN A 177 -4.18 -37.75 -5.33
N GLU A 178 -5.23 -38.25 -4.68
CA GLU A 178 -5.30 -39.61 -4.15
C GLU A 178 -5.08 -40.65 -5.25
N LEU A 179 -5.78 -40.51 -6.38
CA LEU A 179 -5.66 -41.40 -7.54
C LEU A 179 -4.25 -41.36 -8.17
N LYS A 180 -3.57 -40.21 -8.15
CA LYS A 180 -2.17 -40.10 -8.59
C LYS A 180 -1.16 -40.65 -7.58
N GLY A 181 -1.41 -40.45 -6.29
CA GLY A 181 -0.55 -40.93 -5.20
C GLY A 181 -0.60 -42.44 -5.03
N GLY A 182 -1.71 -43.09 -5.39
CA GLY A 182 -1.84 -44.55 -5.45
C GLY A 182 -1.01 -45.22 -6.56
N SER A 183 -0.47 -44.48 -7.52
CA SER A 183 0.37 -45.04 -8.60
C SER A 183 1.85 -45.21 -8.22
N HIS A 184 2.28 -44.83 -7.01
CA HIS A 184 3.66 -44.97 -6.53
C HIS A 184 3.85 -45.99 -5.38
N ALA A 185 2.84 -46.82 -5.11
CA ALA A 185 2.95 -47.94 -4.18
C ALA A 185 2.66 -49.24 -4.95
N ASN A 186 3.68 -49.74 -5.65
CA ASN A 186 3.83 -51.14 -6.07
C ASN A 186 5.28 -51.53 -5.81
#